data_AF-D2W1P2-F1
#
_entry.id   AF-D2W1P2-F1
#
_cell.length_a   1.000
_cell.length_b   1.000
_cell.length_c   1.000
_cell.angle_alpha   90.00
_cell.angle_beta   90.00
_cell.angle_gamma   90.00
#
_symmetry.space_group_name_H-M   'P 1'
#
loop_
_entity.id
_entity.type
_entity.pdbx_description
1 polymer ?
#
loop_
_entity_poly.entity_id
_entity_poly.type
_entity_poly.pdbx_seq_one_letter_code
_entity_poly.pdbx_strand_id
1 'polypeptide(L)'
;MAGKRKRAAEAEEESADETSSKEETQEEEETEKKPKKTKKKETTKKAPAKKTATKGAAKKGAKPTIKNESEAKSMIHEYLKNQNRPYSLQQVIDNMGGQIKKAMVTKCLDKLEGEGELVMKANGKQKMWFRNQADLEVLSKEELKQIDIEIRDIQKELSSYKISNQELTAELNKLNKAPTTEELKGMIEKERKDLLGRREKLERLENGSIKLVSPQEKKDAVAGLEKYLKEWRKRKELAMTMLLGFADKAEMKLADLTEEIGIDTDESVHVDIKTIGKLNY
;
A
#
# COMPACT_ATOMS: atom_id res chain seq x y z
N MET A 1 -31.05 -45.50 -62.56
CA MET A 1 -31.88 -45.00 -63.68
C MET A 1 -31.97 -43.48 -63.59
N ALA A 2 -31.95 -42.83 -64.76
CA ALA A 2 -32.34 -41.45 -65.11
C ALA A 2 -32.71 -40.49 -63.96
N GLY A 3 -32.08 -39.32 -63.81
CA GLY A 3 -32.18 -38.16 -64.71
C GLY A 3 -33.07 -37.10 -64.02
N LYS A 4 -32.92 -35.78 -64.14
CA LYS A 4 -32.24 -34.88 -65.09
C LYS A 4 -32.37 -33.44 -64.56
N ARG A 5 -31.29 -32.64 -64.73
CA ARG A 5 -31.23 -31.26 -65.30
C ARG A 5 -31.86 -30.11 -64.48
N LYS A 6 -31.44 -28.84 -64.54
CA LYS A 6 -30.47 -27.96 -65.25
C LYS A 6 -30.62 -26.59 -64.51
N ARG A 7 -29.74 -25.58 -64.48
CA ARG A 7 -28.82 -24.95 -65.45
C ARG A 7 -28.05 -23.84 -64.68
N ALA A 8 -26.72 -23.75 -64.86
CA ALA A 8 -25.97 -22.61 -65.48
C ALA A 8 -25.81 -21.34 -64.60
N ALA A 9 -24.67 -20.66 -64.49
CA ALA A 9 -23.39 -20.64 -65.24
C ALA A 9 -22.27 -20.05 -64.32
N GLU A 10 -21.02 -20.57 -64.41
CA GLU A 10 -19.74 -19.91 -64.83
C GLU A 10 -19.26 -18.73 -63.94
N ALA A 11 -17.99 -18.56 -63.56
CA ALA A 11 -16.69 -19.24 -63.67
C ALA A 11 -15.76 -18.53 -62.62
N GLU A 12 -14.95 -19.19 -61.78
CA GLU A 12 -13.50 -19.52 -61.93
C GLU A 12 -12.64 -18.37 -62.49
N GLU A 13 -11.45 -17.99 -61.98
CA GLU A 13 -10.25 -18.66 -61.44
C GLU A 13 -9.53 -17.67 -60.46
N GLU A 14 -8.90 -18.09 -59.35
CA GLU A 14 -7.47 -18.49 -59.19
C GLU A 14 -6.46 -17.35 -59.50
N SER A 15 -5.31 -17.13 -58.84
CA SER A 15 -4.45 -17.93 -57.95
C SER A 15 -3.39 -17.03 -57.27
N ALA A 16 -2.57 -17.65 -56.41
CA ALA A 16 -1.46 -17.17 -55.56
C ALA A 16 -0.38 -16.26 -56.22
N ASP A 17 0.38 -15.48 -55.45
CA ASP A 17 1.66 -15.90 -54.81
C ASP A 17 2.52 -14.71 -54.31
N GLU A 18 3.49 -15.05 -53.44
CA GLU A 18 4.54 -14.31 -52.72
C GLU A 18 5.23 -13.08 -53.35
N THR A 19 5.75 -12.18 -52.47
CA THR A 19 7.14 -11.61 -52.43
C THR A 19 7.20 -10.45 -51.40
N SER A 20 8.01 -10.49 -50.34
CA SER A 20 9.47 -10.26 -50.19
C SER A 20 9.95 -8.79 -50.29
N SER A 21 10.34 -8.19 -49.16
CA SER A 21 11.48 -7.25 -48.93
C SER A 21 11.48 -6.85 -47.43
N LYS A 22 12.50 -7.06 -46.56
CA LYS A 22 13.89 -6.53 -46.47
C LYS A 22 13.95 -5.01 -46.72
N GLU A 23 14.33 -4.15 -45.77
CA GLU A 23 15.66 -3.90 -45.19
C GLU A 23 15.48 -2.99 -43.94
N GLU A 24 16.21 -3.19 -42.83
CA GLU A 24 17.41 -2.42 -42.38
C GLU A 24 17.22 -0.89 -42.27
N THR A 25 17.82 -0.08 -41.38
CA THR A 25 18.58 -0.10 -40.11
C THR A 25 18.82 1.40 -39.81
N GLN A 26 19.21 1.76 -38.58
CA GLN A 26 19.85 3.01 -38.09
C GLN A 26 18.99 3.73 -37.04
N GLU A 27 19.26 3.67 -35.73
CA GLU A 27 20.44 4.16 -34.97
C GLU A 27 20.76 5.63 -35.26
N GLU A 28 20.30 6.52 -34.37
CA GLU A 28 21.03 7.75 -34.03
C GLU A 28 20.96 8.00 -32.52
N GLU A 29 22.16 8.11 -31.96
CA GLU A 29 22.56 8.52 -30.62
C GLU A 29 22.56 10.07 -30.58
N GLU A 30 21.94 10.70 -29.58
CA GLU A 30 22.19 12.12 -29.30
C GLU A 30 22.50 12.38 -27.82
N THR A 31 23.63 13.04 -27.67
CA THR A 31 24.40 13.36 -26.47
C THR A 31 23.85 14.53 -25.64
N GLU A 32 23.85 14.34 -24.32
CA GLU A 32 24.40 15.23 -23.27
C GLU A 32 24.20 16.78 -23.36
N LYS A 33 23.49 17.39 -22.38
CA LYS A 33 24.09 18.29 -21.35
C LYS A 33 23.08 19.10 -20.49
N LYS A 34 23.39 19.13 -19.19
CA LYS A 34 22.94 20.12 -18.17
C LYS A 34 23.45 21.53 -18.47
N PRO A 35 22.82 22.59 -17.88
CA PRO A 35 23.54 23.80 -17.52
C PRO A 35 23.71 23.97 -16.00
N LYS A 36 24.96 24.20 -15.58
CA LYS A 36 25.35 24.88 -14.34
C LYS A 36 25.05 26.38 -14.46
N LYS A 37 24.63 27.03 -13.36
CA LYS A 37 24.91 28.46 -13.11
C LYS A 37 25.68 28.61 -11.80
N THR A 38 26.82 29.28 -11.90
CA THR A 38 27.75 29.64 -10.82
C THR A 38 27.51 31.05 -10.30
N LYS A 39 27.54 31.17 -8.95
CA LYS A 39 28.10 32.22 -8.08
C LYS A 39 27.98 33.71 -8.47
N LYS A 40 27.43 34.49 -7.54
CA LYS A 40 27.96 35.82 -7.20
C LYS A 40 28.36 35.86 -5.72
N LYS A 41 29.56 36.40 -5.48
CA LYS A 41 30.27 36.53 -4.21
C LYS A 41 30.17 38.01 -3.84
N GLU A 42 29.76 38.32 -2.61
CA GLU A 42 29.93 39.65 -2.05
C GLU A 42 30.44 39.53 -0.62
N THR A 43 31.47 40.31 -0.33
CA THR A 43 32.33 40.29 0.85
C THR A 43 31.92 41.39 1.81
N THR A 44 31.93 41.13 3.12
CA THR A 44 32.35 42.11 4.13
C THR A 44 32.84 41.40 5.40
N LYS A 45 33.93 41.93 5.97
CA LYS A 45 34.67 41.45 7.14
C LYS A 45 34.17 42.12 8.43
N LYS A 46 34.09 41.39 9.55
CA LYS A 46 34.77 41.70 10.84
C LYS A 46 34.45 40.64 11.92
N ALA A 47 35.46 40.31 12.72
CA ALA A 47 35.54 39.30 13.78
C ALA A 47 35.11 39.87 15.17
N PRO A 48 35.37 39.19 16.31
CA PRO A 48 34.87 37.89 16.81
C PRO A 48 34.27 38.00 18.24
N ALA A 49 33.43 37.04 18.70
CA ALA A 49 33.42 36.54 20.10
C ALA A 49 32.30 35.53 20.42
N LYS A 50 32.70 34.52 21.21
CA LYS A 50 31.97 33.79 22.28
C LYS A 50 30.94 32.69 21.93
N LYS A 51 31.39 31.46 22.23
CA LYS A 51 30.72 30.35 22.95
C LYS A 51 29.19 30.35 22.97
N THR A 52 28.60 29.30 22.40
CA THR A 52 27.56 28.51 23.09
C THR A 52 27.53 27.10 22.53
N ALA A 53 27.60 26.13 23.44
CA ALA A 53 27.38 24.73 23.18
C ALA A 53 25.89 24.48 22.92
N THR A 54 25.58 23.66 21.92
CA THR A 54 24.30 22.97 21.88
C THR A 54 24.51 21.55 21.39
N LYS A 55 24.50 20.63 22.37
CA LYS A 55 24.34 19.19 22.18
C LYS A 55 22.93 18.93 21.66
N GLY A 56 22.80 18.00 20.73
CA GLY A 56 21.49 17.47 20.35
C GLY A 56 21.54 16.57 19.12
N ALA A 57 22.28 15.46 19.19
CA ALA A 57 22.11 14.36 18.23
C ALA A 57 21.80 13.07 19.00
N ALA A 58 20.60 12.57 18.78
CA ALA A 58 20.00 11.41 19.42
C ALA A 58 20.84 10.14 19.17
N LYS A 59 21.13 9.41 20.26
CA LYS A 59 21.88 8.17 20.27
C LYS A 59 20.94 7.01 19.88
N LYS A 60 21.01 6.54 18.63
CA LYS A 60 20.49 5.21 18.26
C LYS A 60 21.41 4.14 18.90
N GLY A 61 20.78 3.13 19.51
CA GLY A 61 21.33 1.99 20.27
C GLY A 61 22.85 1.85 20.36
N ALA A 62 23.42 2.15 21.54
CA ALA A 62 24.84 1.94 21.80
C ALA A 62 25.15 0.45 21.93
N LYS A 63 25.85 -0.12 20.96
CA LYS A 63 26.53 -1.42 21.09
C LYS A 63 27.53 -1.36 22.27
N PRO A 64 27.76 -2.47 22.99
CA PRO A 64 28.65 -2.49 24.15
C PRO A 64 30.05 -1.98 23.80
N THR A 65 30.63 -1.17 24.69
CA THR A 65 31.97 -0.59 24.52
C THR A 65 33.02 -1.64 24.88
N ILE A 66 33.89 -1.96 23.93
CA ILE A 66 35.01 -2.88 24.12
C ILE A 66 36.09 -2.15 24.91
N LYS A 67 36.47 -2.74 26.05
CA LYS A 67 37.50 -2.21 26.96
C LYS A 67 38.82 -2.97 26.85
N ASN A 68 38.80 -4.16 26.26
CA ASN A 68 39.99 -4.99 26.10
C ASN A 68 40.76 -4.58 24.83
N GLU A 69 42.04 -4.29 24.98
CA GLU A 69 42.90 -3.83 23.87
C GLU A 69 43.18 -4.96 22.86
N SER A 70 43.33 -6.20 23.33
CA SER A 70 43.56 -7.36 22.45
C SER A 70 42.37 -7.62 21.54
N GLU A 71 41.16 -7.59 22.13
CA GLU A 71 39.90 -7.79 21.40
C GLU A 71 39.65 -6.66 20.39
N ALA A 72 39.91 -5.41 20.79
CA ALA A 72 39.83 -4.25 19.91
C ALA A 72 40.81 -4.37 18.73
N LYS A 73 42.03 -4.83 18.98
CA LYS A 73 43.06 -5.03 17.94
C LYS A 73 42.63 -6.11 16.95
N SER A 74 42.21 -7.28 17.42
CA SER A 74 41.74 -8.38 16.56
C SER A 74 40.58 -7.95 15.67
N MET A 75 39.59 -7.24 16.24
CA MET A 75 38.44 -6.78 15.49
C MET A 75 38.82 -5.76 14.39
N ILE A 76 39.71 -4.81 14.72
CA ILE A 76 40.20 -3.83 13.74
C ILE A 76 41.00 -4.52 12.63
N HIS A 77 41.88 -5.47 12.99
CA HIS A 77 42.68 -6.22 12.04
C HIS A 77 41.79 -7.04 11.09
N GLU A 78 40.84 -7.81 11.62
CA GLU A 78 39.92 -8.61 10.82
C GLU A 78 39.06 -7.74 9.88
N TYR A 79 38.56 -6.61 10.39
CA TYR A 79 37.80 -5.67 9.58
C TYR A 79 38.62 -5.12 8.40
N LEU A 80 39.84 -4.63 8.66
CA LEU A 80 40.73 -4.09 7.63
C LEU A 80 41.18 -5.16 6.64
N LYS A 81 41.40 -6.39 7.12
CA LYS A 81 41.76 -7.55 6.30
C LYS A 81 40.65 -7.94 5.34
N ASN A 82 39.40 -7.99 5.83
CA ASN A 82 38.23 -8.36 5.05
C ASN A 82 37.84 -7.29 4.03
N GLN A 83 37.96 -6.01 4.39
CA GLN A 83 37.61 -4.92 3.50
C GLN A 83 38.69 -4.62 2.45
N ASN A 84 39.96 -4.88 2.77
CA ASN A 84 41.14 -4.63 1.93
C ASN A 84 41.17 -3.24 1.25
N ARG A 85 40.58 -2.22 1.90
CA ARG A 85 40.52 -0.83 1.42
C ARG A 85 41.36 0.07 2.34
N PRO A 86 41.99 1.14 1.81
CA PRO A 86 42.64 2.13 2.66
C PRO A 86 41.65 2.94 3.47
N TYR A 87 41.88 3.03 4.78
CA TYR A 87 41.07 3.81 5.70
C TYR A 87 41.89 4.82 6.50
N SER A 88 41.30 5.97 6.77
CA SER A 88 41.79 6.93 7.75
C SER A 88 41.36 6.53 9.17
N LEU A 89 42.03 7.07 10.18
CA LEU A 89 41.70 6.83 11.59
C LEU A 89 40.21 7.09 11.89
N GLN A 90 39.65 8.20 11.37
CA GLN A 90 38.26 8.55 11.63
C GLN A 90 37.30 7.54 10.99
N GLN A 91 37.58 7.11 9.76
CA GLN A 91 36.78 6.09 9.09
C GLN A 91 36.82 4.75 9.81
N VAL A 92 37.97 4.35 10.35
CA VAL A 92 38.05 3.14 11.19
C VAL A 92 37.13 3.29 12.40
N ILE A 93 37.22 4.40 13.14
CA ILE A 93 36.36 4.65 14.33
C ILE A 93 34.87 4.59 13.98
N ASP A 94 34.48 5.22 12.87
CA ASP A 94 33.09 5.26 12.43
C ASP A 94 32.61 3.85 12.00
N ASN A 95 33.45 3.09 11.30
CA ASN A 95 33.16 1.72 10.86
C ASN A 95 33.11 0.71 12.01
N MET A 96 33.86 0.95 13.10
CA MET A 96 33.75 0.17 14.34
C MET A 96 32.46 0.48 15.13
N GLY A 97 31.56 1.33 14.62
CA GLY A 97 30.25 1.62 15.21
C GLY A 97 30.32 2.25 16.60
N GLY A 98 31.43 2.93 16.93
CA GLY A 98 31.65 3.54 18.25
C GLY A 98 31.89 2.53 19.38
N GLN A 99 32.13 1.26 19.07
CA GLN A 99 32.40 0.22 20.07
C GLN A 99 33.79 0.36 20.71
N ILE A 100 34.74 0.98 20.00
CA ILE A 100 36.12 1.18 20.44
C ILE A 100 36.38 2.69 20.58
N LYS A 101 36.96 3.11 21.71
CA LYS A 101 37.31 4.53 21.93
C LYS A 101 38.42 4.97 20.98
N LYS A 102 38.38 6.22 20.52
CA LYS A 102 39.37 6.81 19.59
C LYS A 102 40.84 6.57 19.99
N ALA A 103 41.18 6.77 21.26
CA ALA A 103 42.55 6.56 21.77
C ALA A 103 43.00 5.08 21.75
N MET A 104 42.05 4.15 21.80
CA MET A 104 42.33 2.72 21.69
C MET A 104 42.48 2.31 20.22
N VAL A 105 41.64 2.86 19.32
CA VAL A 105 41.80 2.65 17.87
C VAL A 105 43.17 3.13 17.38
N THR A 106 43.62 4.31 17.80
CA THR A 106 44.98 4.80 17.44
C THR A 106 46.06 3.83 17.90
N LYS A 107 46.01 3.39 19.17
CA LYS A 107 46.99 2.45 19.72
C LYS A 107 47.00 1.11 18.99
N CYS A 108 45.82 0.57 18.67
CA CYS A 108 45.70 -0.68 17.94
C CYS A 108 46.26 -0.55 16.51
N LEU A 109 45.98 0.55 15.80
CA LEU A 109 46.52 0.79 14.46
C LEU A 109 48.05 0.94 14.49
N ASP A 110 48.59 1.69 15.45
CA ASP A 110 50.04 1.86 15.58
C ASP A 110 50.73 0.53 15.93
N LYS A 111 50.09 -0.34 16.74
CA LYS A 111 50.60 -1.70 17.04
C LYS A 111 50.56 -2.62 15.82
N LEU A 112 49.44 -2.63 15.09
CA LEU A 112 49.27 -3.44 13.88
C LEU A 112 50.22 -2.99 12.76
N GLU A 113 50.52 -1.69 12.70
CA GLU A 113 51.57 -1.14 11.84
C GLU A 113 52.96 -1.59 12.29
N GLY A 114 53.27 -1.51 13.59
CA GLY A 114 54.57 -1.93 14.14
C GLY A 114 54.86 -3.43 14.01
N GLU A 115 53.81 -4.26 13.99
CA GLU A 115 53.89 -5.71 13.77
C GLU A 115 53.93 -6.08 12.27
N GLY A 116 53.73 -5.12 11.37
CA GLY A 116 53.77 -5.34 9.92
C GLY A 116 52.50 -5.91 9.30
N GLU A 117 51.44 -6.14 10.09
CA GLU A 117 50.14 -6.62 9.60
C GLU A 117 49.42 -5.53 8.76
N LEU A 118 49.64 -4.26 9.10
CA LEU A 118 49.13 -3.11 8.37
C LEU A 118 50.28 -2.23 7.86
N VAL A 119 50.05 -1.58 6.74
CA VAL A 119 50.93 -0.54 6.20
C VAL A 119 50.26 0.81 6.38
N MET A 120 51.01 1.77 6.93
CA MET A 120 50.59 3.17 7.03
C MET A 120 51.26 4.01 5.94
N LYS A 121 50.44 4.80 5.25
CA LYS A 121 50.92 5.81 4.31
C LYS A 121 50.44 7.18 4.73
N ALA A 122 51.37 8.09 4.91
CA ALA A 122 51.06 9.49 5.16
C ALA A 122 50.80 10.22 3.83
N ASN A 123 49.66 10.90 3.74
CA ASN A 123 49.34 11.83 2.67
C ASN A 123 49.20 13.24 3.27
N GLY A 124 50.31 13.96 3.33
CA GLY A 124 50.40 15.26 4.01
C GLY A 124 50.11 15.13 5.51
N LYS A 125 49.01 15.74 5.97
CA LYS A 125 48.60 15.71 7.40
C LYS A 125 47.76 14.48 7.77
N GLN A 126 47.33 13.68 6.80
CA GLN A 126 46.44 12.54 7.01
C GLN A 126 47.23 11.24 6.92
N LYS A 127 46.94 10.30 7.84
CA LYS A 127 47.48 8.93 7.81
C LYS A 127 46.39 7.98 7.33
N MET A 128 46.78 7.05 6.46
CA MET A 128 45.92 5.98 5.94
C MET A 128 46.54 4.64 6.29
N TRP A 129 45.73 3.72 6.80
CA TRP A 129 46.12 2.35 7.10
C TRP A 129 45.39 1.39 6.15
N PHE A 130 46.11 0.38 5.68
CA PHE A 130 45.57 -0.71 4.85
C PHE A 130 46.33 -2.00 5.15
N ARG A 131 45.71 -3.13 4.81
CA ARG A 131 46.34 -4.45 4.92
C ARG A 131 47.63 -4.48 4.11
N ASN A 132 48.68 -5.05 4.67
CA ASN A 132 49.90 -5.31 3.92
C ASN A 132 49.59 -6.20 2.69
N GLN A 133 49.87 -5.68 1.49
CA GLN A 133 49.64 -6.41 0.24
C GLN A 133 50.79 -7.36 -0.10
N ALA A 134 51.96 -7.20 0.53
CA ALA A 134 53.10 -8.10 0.31
C ALA A 134 52.84 -9.53 0.81
N ASP A 135 51.93 -9.67 1.79
CA ASP A 135 51.51 -10.96 2.34
C ASP A 135 50.47 -11.67 1.46
N LEU A 136 50.05 -11.07 0.35
CA LEU A 136 49.10 -11.66 -0.59
C LEU A 136 49.84 -12.40 -1.69
N GLU A 137 49.33 -13.56 -2.04
CA GLU A 137 49.82 -14.34 -3.17
C GLU A 137 49.61 -13.57 -4.48
N VAL A 138 50.67 -13.50 -5.28
CA VAL A 138 50.63 -12.91 -6.63
C VAL A 138 50.48 -14.05 -7.62
N LEU A 139 49.26 -14.19 -8.15
CA LEU A 139 48.94 -15.21 -9.14
C LEU A 139 49.56 -14.89 -10.50
N SER A 140 49.90 -15.95 -11.25
CA SER A 140 50.32 -15.87 -12.65
C SER A 140 49.16 -15.47 -13.57
N LYS A 141 49.47 -15.09 -14.82
CA LYS A 141 48.44 -14.71 -15.79
C LYS A 141 47.56 -15.90 -16.16
N GLU A 142 48.11 -17.10 -16.14
CA GLU A 142 47.44 -18.36 -16.44
C GLU A 142 46.43 -18.70 -15.33
N GLU A 143 46.83 -18.59 -14.06
CA GLU A 143 45.94 -18.81 -12.91
C GLU A 143 44.81 -17.77 -12.85
N LEU A 144 45.11 -16.50 -13.13
CA LEU A 144 44.08 -15.45 -13.21
C LEU A 144 43.02 -15.78 -14.27
N LYS A 145 43.45 -16.24 -15.46
CA LYS A 145 42.52 -16.65 -16.52
C LYS A 145 41.66 -17.84 -16.10
N GLN A 146 42.25 -18.80 -15.38
CA GLN A 146 41.52 -19.97 -14.88
C GLN A 146 40.45 -19.55 -13.86
N ILE A 147 40.79 -18.67 -12.92
CA ILE A 147 39.84 -18.09 -11.97
C ILE A 147 38.74 -17.30 -12.69
N ASP A 148 39.07 -16.54 -13.75
CA ASP A 148 38.07 -15.80 -14.55
C ASP A 148 37.11 -16.74 -15.30
N ILE A 149 37.54 -17.94 -15.67
CA ILE A 149 36.67 -18.98 -16.23
C ILE A 149 35.73 -19.50 -15.14
N GLU A 150 36.28 -19.87 -13.99
CA GLU A 150 35.51 -20.38 -12.85
C GLU A 150 34.47 -19.37 -12.34
N ILE A 151 34.84 -18.09 -12.22
CA ILE A 151 33.91 -17.01 -11.85
C ILE A 151 32.76 -16.95 -12.86
N ARG A 152 33.05 -17.00 -14.16
CA ARG A 152 32.01 -16.95 -15.19
C ARG A 152 31.09 -18.16 -15.14
N ASP A 153 31.62 -19.35 -14.90
CA ASP A 153 30.81 -20.57 -14.85
C ASP A 153 29.95 -20.60 -13.58
N ILE A 154 30.50 -20.25 -12.42
CA ILE A 154 29.73 -20.09 -11.17
C ILE A 154 28.65 -19.01 -11.33
N GLN A 155 28.93 -17.90 -12.04
CA GLN A 155 27.92 -16.87 -12.30
C GLN A 155 26.77 -17.37 -13.18
N LYS A 156 27.04 -18.24 -14.16
CA LYS A 156 26.01 -18.88 -14.98
C LYS A 156 25.18 -19.87 -14.17
N GLU A 157 25.81 -20.68 -13.33
CA GLU A 157 25.07 -21.59 -12.44
C GLU A 157 24.22 -20.81 -11.44
N LEU A 158 24.75 -19.73 -10.87
CA LEU A 158 24.01 -18.89 -9.95
C LEU A 158 22.79 -18.23 -10.63
N SER A 159 22.91 -17.83 -11.90
CA SER A 159 21.79 -17.27 -12.64
C SER A 159 20.72 -18.33 -12.95
N SER A 160 21.12 -19.55 -13.33
CA SER A 160 20.17 -20.64 -13.57
C SER A 160 19.44 -21.07 -12.30
N TYR A 161 20.15 -21.21 -11.18
CA TYR A 161 19.53 -21.53 -9.88
C TYR A 161 18.59 -20.42 -9.41
N LYS A 162 18.91 -19.15 -9.65
CA LYS A 162 18.00 -18.03 -9.33
C LYS A 162 16.70 -18.11 -10.12
N ILE A 163 16.77 -18.41 -11.42
CA ILE A 163 15.58 -18.56 -12.27
C ILE A 163 14.73 -19.74 -11.76
N SER A 164 15.35 -20.90 -11.54
CA SER A 164 14.65 -22.08 -11.01
C SER A 164 14.00 -21.80 -9.65
N ASN A 165 14.69 -21.08 -8.75
CA ASN A 165 14.13 -20.72 -7.46
C ASN A 165 12.93 -19.77 -7.58
N GLN A 166 12.97 -18.82 -8.51
CA GLN A 166 11.85 -17.93 -8.80
C GLN A 166 10.64 -18.71 -9.32
N GLU A 167 10.85 -19.65 -10.24
CA GLU A 167 9.80 -20.50 -10.80
C GLU A 167 9.16 -21.38 -9.72
N LEU A 168 9.97 -22.09 -8.93
CA LEU A 168 9.48 -22.93 -7.83
C LEU A 168 8.74 -22.09 -6.77
N THR A 169 9.24 -20.90 -6.46
CA THR A 169 8.57 -19.99 -5.50
C THR A 169 7.22 -19.51 -6.06
N ALA A 170 7.12 -19.25 -7.36
CA ALA A 170 5.87 -18.87 -8.00
C ALA A 170 4.85 -20.03 -7.97
N GLU A 171 5.30 -21.26 -8.24
CA GLU A 171 4.47 -22.46 -8.18
C GLU A 171 3.99 -22.76 -6.75
N LEU A 172 4.89 -22.67 -5.77
CA LEU A 172 4.56 -22.83 -4.35
C LEU A 172 3.52 -21.79 -3.92
N ASN A 173 3.72 -20.52 -4.28
CA ASN A 173 2.75 -19.47 -3.98
C ASN A 173 1.38 -19.70 -4.65
N LYS A 174 1.35 -20.25 -5.86
CA LYS A 174 0.11 -20.62 -6.53
C LYS A 174 -0.60 -21.75 -5.78
N LEU A 175 0.14 -22.76 -5.34
CA LEU A 175 -0.41 -23.91 -4.63
C LEU A 175 -0.91 -23.55 -3.23
N ASN A 176 -0.17 -22.71 -2.49
CA ASN A 176 -0.57 -22.23 -1.17
C ASN A 176 -1.80 -21.31 -1.19
N LYS A 177 -2.08 -20.65 -2.32
CA LYS A 177 -3.30 -19.86 -2.48
C LYS A 177 -4.52 -20.71 -2.78
N ALA A 178 -4.32 -21.93 -3.28
CA ALA A 178 -5.42 -22.86 -3.51
C ALA A 178 -5.89 -23.41 -2.15
N PRO A 179 -7.19 -23.39 -1.85
CA PRO A 179 -7.72 -24.04 -0.67
C PRO A 179 -7.42 -25.54 -0.73
N THR A 180 -7.16 -26.13 0.42
CA THR A 180 -6.99 -27.58 0.55
C THR A 180 -8.29 -28.30 0.18
N THR A 181 -8.20 -29.59 -0.15
CA THR A 181 -9.37 -30.40 -0.51
C THR A 181 -10.41 -30.46 0.62
N GLU A 182 -9.97 -30.42 1.87
CA GLU A 182 -10.87 -30.40 3.04
C GLU A 182 -11.58 -29.05 3.18
N GLU A 183 -10.85 -27.94 3.04
CA GLU A 183 -11.42 -26.59 3.04
C GLU A 183 -12.42 -26.39 1.90
N LEU A 184 -12.12 -26.92 0.71
CA LEU A 184 -13.03 -26.90 -0.44
C LEU A 184 -14.35 -27.59 -0.13
N LYS A 185 -14.33 -28.76 0.53
CA LYS A 185 -15.56 -29.46 0.94
C LYS A 185 -16.39 -28.61 1.88
N GLY A 186 -15.76 -28.00 2.90
CA GLY A 186 -16.45 -27.10 3.83
C GLY A 186 -17.03 -25.85 3.14
N MET A 187 -16.28 -25.25 2.20
CA MET A 187 -16.76 -24.12 1.40
C MET A 187 -17.98 -24.49 0.54
N ILE A 188 -17.94 -25.66 -0.10
CA ILE A 188 -19.06 -26.16 -0.91
C ILE A 188 -20.31 -26.38 -0.05
N GLU A 189 -20.16 -27.00 1.13
CA GLU A 189 -21.28 -27.22 2.04
C GLU A 189 -21.90 -25.91 2.52
N LYS A 190 -21.06 -24.92 2.87
CA LYS A 190 -21.53 -23.59 3.25
C LYS A 190 -22.29 -22.91 2.12
N GLU A 191 -21.74 -22.88 0.91
CA GLU A 191 -22.40 -22.25 -0.23
C GLU A 191 -23.70 -22.95 -0.60
N ARG A 192 -23.76 -24.30 -0.49
CA ARG A 192 -24.99 -25.06 -0.66
C ARG A 192 -26.05 -24.68 0.36
N LYS A 193 -25.68 -24.52 1.63
CA LYS A 193 -26.59 -24.07 2.69
C LYS A 193 -27.10 -22.65 2.42
N ASP A 194 -26.22 -21.75 2.01
CA ASP A 194 -26.58 -20.38 1.68
C ASP A 194 -27.51 -20.31 0.45
N LEU A 195 -27.24 -21.12 -0.59
CA LEU A 195 -28.12 -21.26 -1.75
C LEU A 195 -29.50 -21.79 -1.37
N LEU A 196 -29.57 -22.79 -0.48
CA LEU A 196 -30.83 -23.33 -0.01
C LEU A 196 -31.64 -22.26 0.74
N GLY A 197 -31.03 -21.54 1.68
CA GLY A 197 -31.70 -20.45 2.39
C GLY A 197 -32.12 -19.29 1.48
N ARG A 198 -31.31 -18.94 0.48
CA ARG A 198 -31.68 -17.94 -0.54
C ARG A 198 -32.86 -18.42 -1.39
N ARG A 199 -32.88 -19.70 -1.76
CA ARG A 199 -33.97 -20.30 -2.55
C ARG A 199 -35.27 -20.34 -1.74
N GLU A 200 -35.24 -20.75 -0.48
CA GLU A 200 -36.42 -20.70 0.41
C GLU A 200 -36.95 -19.28 0.56
N LYS A 201 -36.06 -18.29 0.73
CA LYS A 201 -36.46 -16.89 0.80
C LYS A 201 -37.12 -16.43 -0.49
N LEU A 202 -36.59 -16.84 -1.64
CA LEU A 202 -37.14 -16.52 -2.95
C LEU A 202 -38.51 -17.16 -3.14
N GLU A 203 -38.68 -18.43 -2.77
CA GLU A 203 -39.97 -19.12 -2.81
C GLU A 203 -41.03 -18.44 -1.94
N ARG A 204 -40.66 -17.98 -0.73
CA ARG A 204 -41.58 -17.22 0.14
C ARG A 204 -42.02 -15.88 -0.46
N LEU A 205 -41.15 -15.25 -1.25
CA LEU A 205 -41.48 -14.01 -1.96
C LEU A 205 -42.35 -14.30 -3.19
N GLU A 206 -42.07 -15.36 -3.94
CA GLU A 206 -42.83 -15.76 -5.13
C GLU A 206 -44.24 -16.29 -4.81
N ASN A 207 -44.37 -17.09 -3.76
CA ASN A 207 -45.66 -17.67 -3.33
C ASN A 207 -46.58 -16.64 -2.64
N GLY A 208 -46.24 -15.34 -2.68
CA GLY A 208 -47.09 -14.26 -2.19
C GLY A 208 -47.28 -14.24 -0.66
N SER A 209 -46.51 -15.03 0.10
CA SER A 209 -46.54 -15.03 1.57
C SER A 209 -46.06 -13.71 2.18
N ILE A 210 -45.41 -12.87 1.36
CA ILE A 210 -44.95 -11.53 1.72
C ILE A 210 -45.50 -10.57 0.67
N LYS A 211 -46.30 -9.58 1.08
CA LYS A 211 -46.76 -8.51 0.18
C LYS A 211 -45.54 -7.67 -0.24
N LEU A 212 -45.05 -7.88 -1.46
CA LEU A 212 -44.01 -7.04 -2.03
C LEU A 212 -44.61 -5.66 -2.31
N VAL A 213 -44.06 -4.64 -1.64
CA VAL A 213 -44.40 -3.23 -1.89
C VAL A 213 -43.23 -2.64 -2.66
N SER A 214 -43.51 -2.02 -3.80
CA SER A 214 -42.48 -1.31 -4.56
C SER A 214 -41.93 -0.15 -3.71
N PRO A 215 -40.63 0.18 -3.82
CA PRO A 215 -40.09 1.38 -3.21
C PRO A 215 -40.89 2.65 -3.56
N GLN A 216 -41.43 2.71 -4.78
CA GLN A 216 -42.25 3.83 -5.23
C GLN A 216 -43.63 3.85 -4.55
N GLU A 217 -44.31 2.71 -4.47
CA GLU A 217 -45.59 2.60 -3.75
C GLU A 217 -45.44 2.95 -2.27
N LYS A 218 -44.34 2.51 -1.63
CA LYS A 218 -44.02 2.90 -0.25
C LYS A 218 -43.83 4.40 -0.14
N LYS A 219 -43.09 5.02 -1.07
CA LYS A 219 -42.85 6.47 -1.07
C LYS A 219 -44.15 7.26 -1.26
N ASP A 220 -45.00 6.83 -2.18
CA ASP A 220 -46.29 7.48 -2.44
C ASP A 220 -47.26 7.33 -1.26
N ALA A 221 -47.28 6.17 -0.60
CA ALA A 221 -48.06 5.95 0.62
C ALA A 221 -47.60 6.83 1.78
N VAL A 222 -46.27 6.94 1.98
CA VAL A 222 -45.69 7.83 3.01
C VAL A 222 -45.98 9.30 2.69
N ALA A 223 -45.83 9.72 1.44
CA ALA A 223 -46.15 11.08 1.02
C ALA A 223 -47.65 11.41 1.18
N GLY A 224 -48.52 10.45 0.89
CA GLY A 224 -49.95 10.53 1.15
C GLY A 224 -50.26 10.70 2.64
N LEU A 225 -49.66 9.85 3.49
CA LEU A 225 -49.80 9.94 4.95
C LEU A 225 -49.36 11.31 5.47
N GLU A 226 -48.18 11.80 5.05
CA GLU A 226 -47.69 13.12 5.43
C GLU A 226 -48.63 14.25 5.00
N LYS A 227 -49.17 14.18 3.78
CA LYS A 227 -50.13 15.15 3.25
C LYS A 227 -51.40 15.18 4.11
N TYR A 228 -51.99 14.02 4.40
CA TYR A 228 -53.21 13.94 5.19
C TYR A 228 -52.99 14.36 6.66
N LEU A 229 -51.83 14.03 7.26
CA LEU A 229 -51.49 14.50 8.60
C LEU A 229 -51.29 16.03 8.67
N LYS A 230 -50.79 16.65 7.60
CA LYS A 230 -50.69 18.13 7.50
C LYS A 230 -52.07 18.76 7.39
N GLU A 231 -52.93 18.22 6.52
CA GLU A 231 -54.29 18.73 6.32
C GLU A 231 -55.16 18.55 7.57
N TRP A 232 -55.05 17.42 8.26
CA TRP A 232 -55.75 17.19 9.53
C TRP A 232 -55.35 18.22 10.59
N ARG A 233 -54.05 18.47 10.78
CA ARG A 233 -53.58 19.50 11.73
C ARG A 233 -54.15 20.88 11.42
N LYS A 234 -54.07 21.31 10.16
CA LYS A 234 -54.60 22.61 9.74
C LYS A 234 -56.11 22.72 9.96
N ARG A 235 -56.87 21.68 9.60
CA ARG A 235 -58.33 21.68 9.75
C ARG A 235 -58.75 21.67 11.21
N LYS A 236 -58.06 20.89 12.06
CA LYS A 236 -58.28 20.90 13.51
C LYS A 236 -58.04 22.28 14.09
N GLU A 237 -56.91 22.91 13.76
CA GLU A 237 -56.56 24.25 14.25
C GLU A 237 -57.61 25.30 13.83
N LEU A 238 -58.04 25.28 12.56
CA LEU A 238 -59.06 26.19 12.06
C LEU A 238 -60.42 25.99 12.76
N ALA A 239 -60.87 24.74 12.89
CA ALA A 239 -62.13 24.41 13.54
C ALA A 239 -62.11 24.83 15.02
N MET A 240 -61.03 24.55 15.75
CA MET A 240 -60.88 24.96 17.15
C MET A 240 -60.85 26.49 17.29
N THR A 241 -60.18 27.20 16.37
CA THR A 241 -60.16 28.68 16.37
C THR A 241 -61.57 29.26 16.17
N MET A 242 -62.36 28.69 15.27
CA MET A 242 -63.74 29.12 15.04
C MET A 242 -64.63 28.83 16.25
N LEU A 243 -64.53 27.64 16.84
CA LEU A 243 -65.30 27.25 18.02
C LEU A 243 -64.96 28.10 19.23
N LEU A 244 -63.68 28.43 19.45
CA LEU A 244 -63.25 29.39 20.47
C LEU A 244 -63.90 30.76 20.24
N GLY A 245 -63.85 31.28 19.01
CA GLY A 245 -64.48 32.56 18.69
C GLY A 245 -66.00 32.58 18.86
N PHE A 246 -66.69 31.43 18.71
CA PHE A 246 -68.11 31.31 19.03
C PHE A 246 -68.36 31.20 20.53
N ALA A 247 -67.54 30.43 21.26
CA ALA A 247 -67.62 30.29 22.71
C ALA A 247 -67.43 31.65 23.41
N ASP A 248 -66.46 32.45 22.95
CA ASP A 248 -66.19 33.79 23.46
C ASP A 248 -67.39 34.73 23.24
N LYS A 249 -68.05 34.65 22.08
CA LYS A 249 -69.24 35.47 21.78
C LYS A 249 -70.49 35.03 22.54
N ALA A 250 -70.59 33.74 22.83
CA ALA A 250 -71.71 33.14 23.55
C ALA A 250 -71.51 33.14 25.07
N GLU A 251 -70.39 33.70 25.57
CA GLU A 251 -70.01 33.77 26.99
C GLU A 251 -70.05 32.41 27.71
N MET A 252 -69.71 31.33 27.00
CA MET A 252 -69.70 29.96 27.53
C MET A 252 -68.37 29.26 27.30
N LYS A 253 -68.11 28.15 28.02
CA LYS A 253 -66.88 27.39 27.84
C LYS A 253 -66.93 26.60 26.53
N LEU A 254 -65.77 26.44 25.90
CA LEU A 254 -65.64 25.67 24.66
C LEU A 254 -66.20 24.24 24.79
N ALA A 255 -65.97 23.57 25.92
CA ALA A 255 -66.45 22.21 26.17
C ALA A 255 -67.98 22.13 26.16
N ASP A 256 -68.64 23.06 26.84
CA ASP A 256 -70.10 23.14 26.95
C ASP A 256 -70.72 23.42 25.56
N LEU A 257 -70.10 24.33 24.79
CA LEU A 257 -70.50 24.62 23.40
C LEU A 257 -70.33 23.41 22.47
N THR A 258 -69.22 22.68 22.59
CA THR A 258 -68.98 21.49 21.74
C THR A 258 -69.96 20.36 22.04
N GLU A 259 -70.38 20.20 23.30
CA GLU A 259 -71.40 19.23 23.70
C GLU A 259 -72.80 19.65 23.20
N GLU A 260 -73.14 20.93 23.31
CA GLU A 260 -74.42 21.48 22.83
C GLU A 260 -74.58 21.39 21.30
N ILE A 261 -73.50 21.65 20.54
CA ILE A 261 -73.50 21.54 19.07
C ILE A 261 -73.31 20.08 18.61
N GLY A 262 -72.87 19.17 19.49
CA GLY A 262 -72.65 17.76 19.19
C GLY A 262 -71.39 17.51 18.33
N ILE A 263 -70.30 18.23 18.60
CA ILE A 263 -69.01 18.05 17.91
C ILE A 263 -68.10 17.14 18.74
N ASP A 264 -67.77 15.97 18.18
CA ASP A 264 -66.75 15.08 18.72
C ASP A 264 -65.33 15.57 18.40
N THR A 265 -64.47 15.66 19.41
CA THR A 265 -63.05 16.02 19.26
C THR A 265 -62.19 14.76 19.09
N ASP A 266 -60.99 14.89 18.51
CA ASP A 266 -60.09 13.74 18.37
C ASP A 266 -59.82 13.07 19.74
N GLU A 267 -59.76 13.88 20.80
CA GLU A 267 -59.59 13.42 22.18
C GLU A 267 -60.82 12.63 22.69
N SER A 268 -62.05 13.00 22.29
CA SER A 268 -63.28 12.28 22.68
C SER A 268 -63.42 10.92 22.01
N VAL A 269 -62.80 10.73 20.83
CA VAL A 269 -62.75 9.44 20.12
C VAL A 269 -61.42 8.68 20.31
N HIS A 270 -60.59 9.10 21.27
CA HIS A 270 -59.30 8.46 21.61
C HIS A 270 -58.27 8.41 20.47
N VAL A 271 -58.25 9.43 19.62
CA VAL A 271 -57.34 9.53 18.48
C VAL A 271 -56.26 10.60 18.74
N ASP A 272 -54.99 10.24 18.60
CA ASP A 272 -53.87 11.17 18.73
C ASP A 272 -53.03 11.25 17.44
N ILE A 273 -53.06 12.44 16.81
CA ILE A 273 -52.29 12.78 15.61
C ILE A 273 -50.77 12.55 15.83
N LYS A 274 -50.27 12.80 17.04
CA LYS A 274 -48.83 12.63 17.36
C LYS A 274 -48.43 11.17 17.44
N THR A 275 -49.37 10.28 17.71
CA THR A 275 -49.11 8.84 17.82
C THR A 275 -49.20 8.17 16.44
N ILE A 276 -50.13 8.59 15.59
CA ILE A 276 -50.28 8.09 14.21
C ILE A 276 -49.10 8.50 13.31
N GLY A 277 -48.51 9.69 13.54
CA GLY A 277 -47.34 10.16 12.78
C GLY A 277 -46.00 9.51 13.14
N LYS A 278 -45.95 8.65 14.16
CA LYS A 278 -44.73 7.97 14.65
C LYS A 278 -44.59 6.54 14.15
N LEU A 279 -45.04 6.24 12.94
CA LEU A 279 -44.62 5.01 12.26
C LEU A 279 -43.12 5.11 11.97
N ASN A 280 -42.30 4.74 12.97
CA ASN A 280 -40.86 4.56 12.84
C ASN A 280 -40.64 3.44 11.82
N TYR A 281 -40.21 3.82 10.62
CA TYR A 281 -39.65 2.91 9.62
C TYR A 281 -38.15 3.10 9.53
#